data_AF-A0A9E2YAN3-F1
#
_entry.id   AF-A0A9E2YAN3-F1
#
_cell.length_a   1.000
_cell.length_b   1.000
_cell.length_c   1.000
_cell.angle_alpha   90.00
_cell.angle_beta   90.00
_cell.angle_gamma   90.00
#
_symmetry.space_group_name_H-M   'P 1'
#
loop_
_entity.id
_entity.type
_entity.pdbx_description
1 polymer ?
#
loop_
_entity_poly.entity_id
_entity_poly.type
_entity_poly.pdbx_seq_one_letter_code
_entity_poly.pdbx_strand_id
1 'polypeptide(L)'
;MERRSLLSVSTSTPAEASLDSNYAGGTLGINVASNQSYRGTALWTDVRKQLDAWSYSGGNSTPLSGADVNAQGYPTGTSASNGAYTATQMIGYPDGTYTLSYQGAGTIAVSGTGSIIAGSTQTSTVNGVTTTTALVSLKKDTGNQIVFTANNFTTTSPLSNFHFMMPGYAVNTAQVFNPAAVARLKTFGLIRLMDLFDVNNSALTNWSDRPLPTAFTATTSNGISYEDAITLANETNTDVWWNIPVNANNQFITNLANLIKYGSDANGNAYTSTQANPANAPLNSNLKVHIEFGNELFTPGTYATNTNDAAAQANPYLDSTLPNLDGQESLFRLRQIYDLFSSVYTTSLSSHIGFVWTGYFDSLSGSPGTLTTNAITYS
;
A
#
# COMPACT_ATOMS: atom_id res chain seq x y z
N MET A 1 -52.06 -18.22 10.34
CA MET A 1 -51.50 -16.87 10.18
C MET A 1 -50.08 -17.04 9.70
N GLU A 2 -49.93 -17.33 8.41
CA GLU A 2 -49.77 -16.40 7.27
C GLU A 2 -48.31 -16.43 6.82
N ARG A 3 -48.09 -17.26 5.79
CA ARG A 3 -46.93 -17.26 4.89
C ARG A 3 -47.08 -16.08 3.91
N ARG A 4 -45.98 -15.41 3.57
CA ARG A 4 -45.78 -14.64 2.31
C ARG A 4 -44.27 -14.71 1.99
N SER A 5 -43.79 -15.67 1.18
CA SER A 5 -43.68 -15.74 -0.29
C SER A 5 -42.75 -14.70 -0.95
N LEU A 6 -41.58 -15.21 -1.39
CA LEU A 6 -40.87 -15.00 -2.66
C LEU A 6 -41.08 -13.69 -3.44
N LEU A 7 -39.95 -13.04 -3.75
CA LEU A 7 -39.78 -12.19 -4.93
C LEU A 7 -38.55 -12.67 -5.71
N SER A 8 -38.82 -13.37 -6.81
CA SER A 8 -37.91 -13.55 -7.94
C SER A 8 -37.77 -12.22 -8.68
N VAL A 9 -36.56 -11.79 -8.98
CA VAL A 9 -36.34 -10.71 -9.96
C VAL A 9 -35.81 -11.32 -11.25
N SER A 10 -36.57 -11.07 -12.30
CA SER A 10 -36.34 -11.46 -13.69
C SER A 10 -35.07 -10.85 -14.27
N THR A 11 -34.38 -11.61 -15.11
CA THR A 11 -33.35 -11.11 -16.03
C THR A 11 -33.97 -10.19 -17.07
N SER A 12 -33.82 -8.88 -16.88
CA SER A 12 -33.91 -7.89 -17.94
C SER A 12 -32.72 -6.95 -17.81
N THR A 13 -31.92 -6.86 -18.86
CA THR A 13 -30.79 -5.95 -19.05
C THR A 13 -31.04 -4.57 -18.42
N PRO A 14 -30.18 -4.07 -17.52
CA PRO A 14 -30.28 -2.69 -17.08
C PRO A 14 -29.67 -1.80 -18.16
N ALA A 15 -30.52 -0.95 -18.74
CA ALA A 15 -30.11 0.30 -19.35
C ALA A 15 -29.26 1.10 -18.35
N GLU A 16 -28.25 1.82 -18.85
CA GLU A 16 -27.37 2.68 -18.06
C GLU A 16 -28.19 3.68 -17.24
N ALA A 17 -28.35 3.39 -15.95
CA ALA A 17 -28.85 4.36 -14.99
C ALA A 17 -27.69 5.29 -14.64
N SER A 18 -27.82 6.56 -15.03
CA SER A 18 -26.96 7.64 -14.54
C SER A 18 -26.94 7.63 -13.02
N LEU A 19 -25.78 7.43 -12.41
CA LEU A 19 -25.60 7.50 -10.96
C LEU A 19 -25.97 8.90 -10.49
N ASP A 20 -27.01 8.96 -9.67
CA ASP A 20 -27.55 10.18 -9.05
C ASP A 20 -26.46 10.89 -8.22
N SER A 21 -26.28 12.19 -8.44
CA SER A 21 -25.20 13.00 -7.85
C SER A 21 -25.41 13.37 -6.38
N ASN A 22 -26.27 12.67 -5.65
CA ASN A 22 -26.74 13.07 -4.31
C ASN A 22 -26.37 12.11 -3.16
N TYR A 23 -25.59 11.04 -3.40
CA TYR A 23 -25.05 10.23 -2.30
C TYR A 23 -23.72 10.80 -1.81
N ALA A 24 -23.80 11.77 -0.89
CA ALA A 24 -22.65 12.21 -0.11
C ALA A 24 -22.35 11.15 0.97
N GLY A 25 -21.40 10.25 0.67
CA GLY A 25 -20.94 9.16 1.54
C GLY A 25 -21.55 7.82 1.16
N GLY A 26 -20.73 6.92 0.61
CA GLY A 26 -21.17 5.57 0.28
C GLY A 26 -21.54 4.78 1.54
N THR A 27 -22.65 4.04 1.51
CA THR A 27 -23.01 3.09 2.59
C THR A 27 -22.28 1.75 2.47
N LEU A 28 -21.43 1.59 1.45
CA LEU A 28 -20.70 0.37 1.13
C LEU A 28 -19.19 0.60 1.31
N GLY A 29 -18.50 -0.46 1.73
CA GLY A 29 -17.05 -0.53 1.69
C GLY A 29 -16.54 -1.31 0.47
N ILE A 30 -15.27 -1.10 0.11
CA ILE A 30 -14.60 -1.81 -0.99
C ILE A 30 -13.19 -2.26 -0.59
N ASN A 31 -12.73 -3.40 -1.10
CA ASN A 31 -11.31 -3.76 -1.08
C ASN A 31 -10.57 -3.02 -2.20
N VAL A 32 -9.52 -2.27 -1.86
CA VAL A 32 -8.66 -1.64 -2.86
C VAL A 32 -7.66 -2.67 -3.35
N ALA A 33 -7.70 -2.99 -4.64
CA ALA A 33 -6.88 -4.02 -5.22
C ALA A 33 -5.37 -3.74 -5.08
N SER A 34 -4.59 -4.82 -5.01
CA SER A 34 -3.13 -4.80 -4.89
C SER A 34 -2.47 -3.95 -5.96
N ASN A 35 -1.42 -3.21 -5.60
CA ASN A 35 -0.60 -2.49 -6.55
C ASN A 35 0.41 -3.45 -7.20
N GLN A 36 0.17 -3.82 -8.46
CA GLN A 36 0.96 -4.80 -9.19
C GLN A 36 1.24 -4.27 -10.60
N SER A 37 2.44 -4.51 -11.11
CA SER A 37 2.88 -4.02 -12.42
C SER A 37 2.05 -4.56 -13.58
N TYR A 38 1.50 -5.76 -13.44
CA TYR A 38 0.65 -6.39 -14.46
C TYR A 38 -0.84 -6.05 -14.32
N ARG A 39 -1.23 -5.24 -13.33
CA ARG A 39 -2.64 -4.83 -13.11
C ARG A 39 -2.91 -3.44 -13.66
N GLY A 40 -4.19 -3.19 -13.96
CA GLY A 40 -4.66 -1.93 -14.54
C GLY A 40 -5.36 -0.97 -13.58
N THR A 41 -4.98 -0.97 -12.30
CA THR A 41 -5.62 -0.11 -11.28
C THR A 41 -5.38 1.38 -11.53
N ALA A 42 -4.25 1.73 -12.18
CA ALA A 42 -3.85 3.08 -12.55
C ALA A 42 -4.01 4.09 -11.40
N LEU A 43 -3.49 3.70 -10.23
CA LEU A 43 -3.73 4.37 -8.95
C LEU A 43 -2.93 5.68 -8.81
N TRP A 44 -1.78 5.81 -9.43
CA TRP A 44 -0.77 6.83 -9.12
C TRP A 44 -0.71 7.94 -10.16
N THR A 45 -0.41 9.18 -9.76
CA THR A 45 -0.01 10.22 -10.72
C THR A 45 1.40 10.00 -11.25
N ASP A 46 2.32 9.57 -10.36
CA ASP A 46 3.65 9.06 -10.69
C ASP A 46 3.57 7.55 -10.92
N VAL A 47 3.45 7.17 -12.19
CA VAL A 47 3.32 5.77 -12.65
C VAL A 47 4.48 4.90 -12.18
N ARG A 48 5.63 5.51 -11.84
CA ARG A 48 6.77 4.82 -11.24
C ARG A 48 6.35 3.90 -10.08
N LYS A 49 5.40 4.33 -9.24
CA LYS A 49 4.91 3.52 -8.11
C LYS A 49 4.28 2.18 -8.52
N GLN A 50 3.92 2.01 -9.80
CA GLN A 50 3.39 0.77 -10.38
C GLN A 50 4.44 -0.02 -11.19
N LEU A 51 5.68 0.45 -11.28
CA LEU A 51 6.75 -0.26 -11.98
C LEU A 51 7.18 -1.52 -11.22
N ASP A 52 7.67 -2.53 -11.91
CA ASP A 52 8.41 -3.62 -11.26
C ASP A 52 9.67 -3.09 -10.57
N ALA A 53 10.17 -3.82 -9.58
CA ALA A 53 11.54 -3.61 -9.11
C ALA A 53 12.52 -3.75 -10.30
N TRP A 54 13.62 -3.01 -10.26
CA TRP A 54 14.63 -3.09 -11.31
C TRP A 54 15.21 -4.49 -11.41
N SER A 55 15.46 -4.96 -12.63
CA SER A 55 16.05 -6.25 -12.97
C SER A 55 17.24 -6.08 -13.92
N TYR A 56 18.13 -7.08 -14.01
CA TYR A 56 19.24 -7.02 -14.97
C TYR A 56 18.72 -7.03 -16.41
N SER A 57 19.20 -6.12 -17.26
CA SER A 57 18.93 -6.19 -18.70
C SER A 57 19.64 -7.39 -19.34
N GLY A 58 19.09 -7.93 -20.42
CA GLY A 58 19.68 -9.07 -21.14
C GLY A 58 18.92 -10.40 -21.05
N GLY A 59 17.64 -10.38 -20.67
CA GLY A 59 16.72 -11.52 -20.84
C GLY A 59 16.57 -12.46 -19.64
N ASN A 60 17.34 -12.25 -18.57
CA ASN A 60 17.07 -12.89 -17.28
C ASN A 60 16.25 -11.90 -16.46
N SER A 61 14.96 -12.15 -16.24
CA SER A 61 14.06 -11.32 -15.43
C SER A 61 14.37 -11.39 -13.92
N THR A 62 15.66 -11.45 -13.58
CA THR A 62 16.16 -11.55 -12.22
C THR A 62 16.18 -10.14 -11.61
N PRO A 63 15.43 -9.90 -10.52
CA PRO A 63 15.47 -8.62 -9.81
C PRO A 63 16.88 -8.31 -9.29
N LEU A 64 17.24 -7.02 -9.30
CA LEU A 64 18.43 -6.53 -8.62
C LEU A 64 18.28 -6.74 -7.11
N SER A 65 19.38 -7.06 -6.44
CA SER A 65 19.39 -7.30 -5.00
C SER A 65 20.76 -7.00 -4.39
N GLY A 66 20.83 -6.96 -3.05
CA GLY A 66 22.09 -6.78 -2.33
C GLY A 66 22.77 -5.45 -2.68
N ALA A 67 24.03 -5.51 -3.10
CA ALA A 67 24.84 -4.33 -3.40
C ALA A 67 24.45 -3.59 -4.69
N ASP A 68 23.63 -4.21 -5.55
CA ASP A 68 23.26 -3.68 -6.86
C ASP A 68 22.04 -2.73 -6.79
N VAL A 69 21.43 -2.61 -5.62
CA VAL A 69 20.28 -1.75 -5.36
C VAL A 69 20.47 -0.99 -4.04
N ASN A 70 20.10 0.30 -3.99
CA ASN A 70 20.12 1.05 -2.73
C ASN A 70 18.87 0.78 -1.87
N ALA A 71 18.83 1.37 -0.68
CA ALA A 71 17.71 1.26 0.24
C ALA A 71 16.37 1.73 -0.35
N GLN A 72 16.37 2.67 -1.30
CA GLN A 72 15.16 3.10 -2.00
C GLN A 72 14.80 2.21 -3.19
N GLY A 73 15.55 1.16 -3.52
CA GLY A 73 15.23 0.29 -4.65
C GLY A 73 15.76 0.78 -6.01
N TYR A 74 16.66 1.77 -6.04
CA TYR A 74 17.30 2.22 -7.27
C TYR A 74 18.58 1.44 -7.59
N PRO A 75 18.89 1.19 -8.87
CA PRO A 75 20.15 0.57 -9.29
C PRO A 75 21.34 1.44 -8.88
N THR A 76 22.27 0.87 -8.12
CA THR A 76 23.47 1.58 -7.65
C THR A 76 24.66 1.35 -8.55
N GLY A 77 24.73 0.22 -9.24
CA GLY A 77 25.79 -0.07 -10.19
C GLY A 77 25.85 -1.55 -10.43
N THR A 78 25.48 -1.99 -11.63
CA THR A 78 25.73 -3.36 -12.05
C THR A 78 27.20 -3.50 -12.44
N SER A 79 27.76 -4.72 -12.37
CA SER A 79 28.99 -5.04 -13.08
C SER A 79 28.86 -4.53 -14.53
N ALA A 80 29.85 -3.76 -14.98
CA ALA A 80 29.87 -2.83 -16.11
C ALA A 80 29.52 -3.37 -17.53
N SER A 81 28.60 -4.33 -17.67
CA SER A 81 28.27 -5.00 -18.93
C SER A 81 26.77 -5.14 -19.24
N ASN A 82 25.86 -5.02 -18.26
CA ASN A 82 24.41 -5.09 -18.49
C ASN A 82 23.71 -3.91 -17.79
N GLY A 83 22.94 -3.11 -18.53
CA GLY A 83 22.04 -2.09 -17.95
C GLY A 83 20.99 -2.69 -17.01
N ALA A 84 20.11 -1.86 -16.45
CA ALA A 84 18.97 -2.30 -15.66
C ALA A 84 17.68 -2.02 -16.43
N TYR A 85 16.63 -2.81 -16.21
CA TYR A 85 15.31 -2.50 -16.76
C TYR A 85 14.20 -2.64 -15.72
N THR A 86 13.10 -1.95 -15.98
CA THR A 86 11.84 -2.04 -15.23
C THR A 86 10.68 -1.83 -16.19
N ALA A 87 9.50 -2.36 -15.86
CA ALA A 87 8.33 -2.32 -16.72
C ALA A 87 7.04 -2.22 -15.91
N THR A 88 5.96 -1.83 -16.58
CA THR A 88 4.59 -1.95 -16.06
C THR A 88 3.59 -2.00 -17.20
N GLN A 89 2.41 -2.55 -16.92
CA GLN A 89 1.24 -2.47 -17.79
C GLN A 89 0.56 -1.12 -17.56
N MET A 90 0.36 -0.38 -18.65
CA MET A 90 -0.29 0.93 -18.69
C MET A 90 -1.83 0.83 -18.79
N ILE A 91 -2.39 -0.30 -18.36
CA ILE A 91 -3.84 -0.53 -18.35
C ILE A 91 -4.48 0.48 -17.38
N GLY A 92 -5.54 1.17 -17.82
CA GLY A 92 -6.24 2.17 -17.02
C GLY A 92 -5.62 3.57 -17.02
N TYR A 93 -4.37 3.73 -17.47
CA TYR A 93 -3.76 5.03 -17.72
C TYR A 93 -4.20 5.58 -19.09
N PRO A 94 -4.34 6.90 -19.28
CA PRO A 94 -4.73 7.47 -20.59
C PRO A 94 -3.61 7.36 -21.64
N ASP A 95 -3.95 7.41 -22.92
CA ASP A 95 -2.95 7.72 -23.95
C ASP A 95 -2.55 9.20 -23.86
N GLY A 96 -1.35 9.56 -24.30
CA GLY A 96 -0.91 10.95 -24.32
C GLY A 96 0.58 11.14 -24.05
N THR A 97 0.94 12.37 -23.69
CA THR A 97 2.33 12.75 -23.41
C THR A 97 2.60 12.73 -21.91
N TYR A 98 3.51 11.86 -21.51
CA TYR A 98 3.98 11.66 -20.14
C TYR A 98 5.31 12.38 -19.94
N THR A 99 5.61 12.75 -18.69
CA THR A 99 6.89 13.37 -18.33
C THR A 99 7.77 12.35 -17.62
N LEU A 100 8.93 12.04 -18.22
CA LEU A 100 10.00 11.29 -17.58
C LEU A 100 10.98 12.28 -16.93
N SER A 101 11.39 12.03 -15.69
CA SER A 101 12.45 12.76 -14.99
C SER A 101 13.30 11.80 -14.17
N TYR A 102 14.61 12.00 -14.11
CA TYR A 102 15.50 11.24 -13.23
C TYR A 102 16.78 12.02 -12.94
N GLN A 103 17.48 11.63 -11.87
CA GLN A 103 18.77 12.19 -11.46
C GLN A 103 19.90 11.16 -11.55
N GLY A 104 21.13 11.65 -11.67
CA GLY A 104 22.35 10.83 -11.74
C GLY A 104 22.94 10.73 -13.15
N ALA A 105 23.99 9.93 -13.30
CA ALA A 105 24.52 9.56 -14.60
C ALA A 105 23.67 8.45 -15.22
N GLY A 106 23.69 8.41 -16.56
CA GLY A 106 23.02 7.37 -17.32
C GLY A 106 21.90 7.87 -18.21
N THR A 107 21.44 6.97 -19.05
CA THR A 107 20.43 7.22 -20.08
C THR A 107 19.30 6.23 -19.90
N ILE A 108 18.07 6.73 -19.87
CA ILE A 108 16.87 5.90 -19.91
C ILE A 108 16.39 5.77 -21.36
N ALA A 109 16.38 4.55 -21.89
CA ALA A 109 15.65 4.22 -23.10
C ALA A 109 14.21 3.79 -22.75
N VAL A 110 13.25 4.14 -23.61
CA VAL A 110 11.83 3.77 -23.44
C VAL A 110 11.39 2.93 -24.63
N SER A 111 10.71 1.82 -24.36
CA SER A 111 10.15 0.93 -25.38
C SER A 111 8.79 0.35 -24.95
N GLY A 112 8.16 -0.45 -25.81
CA GLY A 112 6.80 -0.96 -25.63
C GLY A 112 5.77 0.04 -26.17
N THR A 113 4.74 0.34 -25.37
CA THR A 113 3.65 1.28 -25.71
C THR A 113 4.08 2.76 -25.75
N GLY A 114 5.31 3.05 -25.31
CA GLY A 114 5.85 4.40 -25.23
C GLY A 114 7.15 4.56 -26.00
N SER A 115 7.42 5.78 -26.48
CA SER A 115 8.73 6.19 -26.98
C SER A 115 9.04 7.64 -26.58
N ILE A 116 10.33 7.94 -26.37
CA ILE A 116 10.78 9.30 -26.12
C ILE A 116 10.52 10.14 -27.38
N ILE A 117 9.89 11.30 -27.21
CA ILE A 117 9.67 12.25 -28.29
C ILE A 117 11.02 12.86 -28.69
N ALA A 118 11.39 12.72 -29.96
CA ALA A 118 12.66 13.21 -30.48
C ALA A 118 12.86 14.71 -30.18
N GLY A 119 14.04 15.07 -29.67
CA GLY A 119 14.38 16.45 -29.30
C GLY A 119 13.77 16.96 -27.98
N SER A 120 12.99 16.14 -27.25
CA SER A 120 12.39 16.55 -25.98
C SER A 120 13.31 16.37 -24.76
N THR A 121 14.40 15.60 -24.90
CA THR A 121 15.32 15.33 -23.79
C THR A 121 16.10 16.58 -23.42
N GLN A 122 16.05 16.95 -22.15
CA GLN A 122 16.78 18.08 -21.58
C GLN A 122 17.52 17.65 -20.32
N THR A 123 18.77 18.08 -20.18
CA THR A 123 19.60 17.82 -19.01
C THR A 123 20.03 19.14 -18.39
N SER A 124 19.96 19.23 -17.07
CA SER A 124 20.41 20.39 -16.29
C SER A 124 21.18 19.92 -15.06
N THR A 125 22.23 20.66 -14.69
CA THR A 125 23.02 20.39 -13.48
C THR A 125 22.96 21.60 -12.57
N VAL A 126 22.38 21.42 -11.37
CA VAL A 126 22.28 22.46 -10.34
C VAL A 126 22.86 21.92 -9.04
N ASN A 127 23.80 22.66 -8.43
CA ASN A 127 24.48 22.26 -7.19
C ASN A 127 25.07 20.83 -7.23
N GLY A 128 25.63 20.43 -8.38
CA GLY A 128 26.21 19.11 -8.57
C GLY A 128 25.19 17.98 -8.80
N VAL A 129 23.89 18.26 -8.82
CA VAL A 129 22.84 17.30 -9.14
C VAL A 129 22.43 17.44 -10.59
N THR A 130 22.73 16.42 -11.40
CA THR A 130 22.30 16.33 -12.79
C THR A 130 20.90 15.72 -12.86
N THR A 131 19.96 16.45 -13.43
CA THR A 131 18.58 16.00 -13.70
C THR A 131 18.36 15.94 -15.20
N THR A 132 17.84 14.82 -15.68
CA THR A 132 17.40 14.66 -17.07
C THR A 132 15.88 14.52 -17.11
N THR A 133 15.26 15.26 -18.03
CA THR A 133 13.82 15.19 -18.32
C THR A 133 13.59 14.86 -19.78
N ALA A 134 12.51 14.17 -20.09
CA ALA A 134 12.09 13.88 -21.46
C ALA A 134 10.58 13.74 -21.53
N LEU A 135 10.00 14.00 -22.71
CA LEU A 135 8.60 13.72 -22.98
C LEU A 135 8.48 12.34 -23.63
N VAL A 136 7.55 11.53 -23.13
CA VAL A 136 7.26 10.19 -23.66
C VAL A 136 5.88 10.20 -24.27
N SER A 137 5.79 9.92 -25.57
CA SER A 137 4.51 9.68 -26.23
C SER A 137 4.07 8.25 -25.96
N LEU A 138 2.91 8.09 -25.33
CA LEU A 138 2.30 6.79 -25.03
C LEU A 138 1.07 6.56 -25.90
N LYS A 139 1.04 5.43 -26.61
CA LYS A 139 -0.10 4.97 -27.43
C LYS A 139 -0.28 3.46 -27.29
N LYS A 140 -1.47 3.04 -26.83
CA LYS A 140 -1.75 1.62 -26.54
C LYS A 140 -2.09 0.75 -27.76
N ASP A 141 -2.11 1.32 -28.96
CA ASP A 141 -2.25 0.57 -30.21
C ASP A 141 -1.08 -0.41 -30.47
N THR A 142 0.05 -0.23 -29.79
CA THR A 142 1.25 -1.06 -29.87
C THR A 142 1.39 -2.07 -28.71
N GLY A 143 0.37 -2.19 -27.86
CA GLY A 143 0.36 -3.01 -26.65
C GLY A 143 0.19 -2.17 -25.39
N ASN A 144 0.17 -2.82 -24.22
CA ASN A 144 -0.08 -2.14 -22.93
C ASN A 144 1.18 -1.96 -22.08
N GLN A 145 2.27 -2.67 -22.37
CA GLN A 145 3.48 -2.62 -21.53
C GLN A 145 4.38 -1.46 -21.93
N ILE A 146 4.85 -0.69 -20.94
CA ILE A 146 5.97 0.23 -21.11
C ILE A 146 7.21 -0.34 -20.41
N VAL A 147 8.37 -0.18 -21.04
CA VAL A 147 9.65 -0.67 -20.52
C VAL A 147 10.65 0.48 -20.50
N PHE A 148 11.33 0.64 -19.37
CA PHE A 148 12.43 1.57 -19.17
C PHE A 148 13.73 0.79 -19.03
N THR A 149 14.74 1.12 -19.84
CA THR A 149 16.08 0.52 -19.73
C THR A 149 17.09 1.60 -19.38
N ALA A 150 17.66 1.50 -18.18
CA ALA A 150 18.73 2.35 -17.69
C ALA A 150 20.09 1.80 -18.12
N ASN A 151 20.91 2.66 -18.72
CA ASN A 151 22.27 2.36 -19.14
C ASN A 151 23.23 3.45 -18.66
N ASN A 152 24.53 3.17 -18.65
CA ASN A 152 25.59 4.17 -18.41
C ASN A 152 25.54 4.87 -17.04
N PHE A 153 25.07 4.20 -15.99
CA PHE A 153 25.14 4.67 -14.59
C PHE A 153 26.27 3.95 -13.84
N THR A 154 26.77 4.54 -12.76
CA THR A 154 27.88 3.98 -11.95
C THR A 154 27.58 4.07 -10.47
N THR A 155 28.34 3.34 -9.64
CA THR A 155 28.28 3.43 -8.17
C THR A 155 28.56 4.81 -7.62
N THR A 156 29.33 5.62 -8.35
CA THR A 156 29.65 7.01 -7.99
C THR A 156 28.65 8.03 -8.53
N SER A 157 27.77 7.62 -9.44
CA SER A 157 26.70 8.45 -10.00
C SER A 157 25.49 7.58 -10.38
N PRO A 158 24.79 7.03 -9.37
CA PRO A 158 23.71 6.08 -9.59
C PRO A 158 22.43 6.79 -10.07
N LEU A 159 21.53 6.01 -10.67
CA LEU A 159 20.18 6.50 -10.99
C LEU A 159 19.43 6.80 -9.69
N SER A 160 18.73 7.92 -9.64
CA SER A 160 17.91 8.31 -8.49
C SER A 160 16.77 9.22 -8.92
N ASN A 161 15.84 9.50 -7.99
CA ASN A 161 14.73 10.45 -8.18
C ASN A 161 13.99 10.29 -9.52
N PHE A 162 13.71 9.04 -9.89
CA PHE A 162 13.01 8.72 -11.12
C PHE A 162 11.53 9.08 -10.94
N HIS A 163 10.92 9.62 -11.98
CA HIS A 163 9.51 9.92 -12.03
C HIS A 163 8.99 9.68 -13.44
N PHE A 164 7.81 9.08 -13.53
CA PHE A 164 7.08 8.95 -14.79
C PHE A 164 5.67 9.46 -14.59
N MET A 165 5.49 10.76 -14.81
CA MET A 165 4.27 11.47 -14.48
C MET A 165 3.23 11.32 -15.58
N MET A 166 2.00 11.00 -15.18
CA MET A 166 0.85 10.99 -16.08
C MET A 166 0.58 12.40 -16.66
N PRO A 167 -0.11 12.50 -17.81
CA PRO A 167 -0.38 13.76 -18.47
C PRO A 167 -1.03 14.78 -17.53
N GLY A 168 -0.53 16.02 -17.56
CA GLY A 168 -1.07 17.12 -16.77
C GLY A 168 -0.47 17.30 -15.36
N TYR A 169 0.50 16.47 -14.97
CA TYR A 169 1.15 16.55 -13.64
C TYR A 169 2.63 16.87 -13.73
N ALA A 170 3.08 17.78 -12.89
CA ALA A 170 4.49 18.08 -12.69
C ALA A 170 5.11 17.12 -11.66
N VAL A 171 6.42 16.91 -11.74
CA VAL A 171 7.19 16.01 -10.84
C VAL A 171 7.03 16.38 -9.36
N ASN A 172 6.86 17.66 -9.04
CA ASN A 172 6.70 18.18 -7.68
C ASN A 172 5.22 18.41 -7.28
N THR A 173 4.27 17.76 -7.97
CA THR A 173 2.85 17.84 -7.62
C THR A 173 2.59 17.30 -6.21
N ALA A 174 1.63 17.91 -5.51
CA ALA A 174 1.12 17.37 -4.25
C ALA A 174 0.08 16.24 -4.46
N GLN A 175 -0.46 16.11 -5.67
CA GLN A 175 -1.42 15.05 -6.01
C GLN A 175 -0.70 13.72 -6.16
N VAL A 176 -0.86 12.81 -5.19
CA VAL A 176 -0.18 11.49 -5.21
C VAL A 176 -0.98 10.48 -6.04
N PHE A 177 -2.30 10.50 -5.92
CA PHE A 177 -3.15 9.53 -6.61
C PHE A 177 -3.83 10.12 -7.83
N ASN A 178 -4.01 9.29 -8.85
CA ASN A 178 -4.73 9.63 -10.06
C ASN A 178 -6.16 10.09 -9.69
N PRO A 179 -6.60 11.31 -10.08
CA PRO A 179 -7.92 11.80 -9.69
C PRO A 179 -9.07 10.92 -10.14
N ALA A 180 -8.92 10.18 -11.25
CA ALA A 180 -9.94 9.23 -11.68
C ALA A 180 -10.06 8.05 -10.69
N ALA A 181 -8.95 7.59 -10.11
CA ALA A 181 -8.96 6.58 -9.06
C ALA A 181 -9.55 7.14 -7.76
N VAL A 182 -9.13 8.35 -7.36
CA VAL A 182 -9.68 9.05 -6.18
C VAL A 182 -11.19 9.23 -6.30
N ALA A 183 -11.68 9.71 -7.45
CA ALA A 183 -13.11 9.92 -7.70
C ALA A 183 -13.91 8.61 -7.59
N ARG A 184 -13.37 7.48 -8.07
CA ARG A 184 -14.01 6.17 -7.92
C ARG A 184 -14.06 5.74 -6.46
N LEU A 185 -12.94 5.82 -5.74
CA LEU A 185 -12.86 5.36 -4.34
C LEU A 185 -13.70 6.22 -3.39
N LYS A 186 -13.81 7.52 -3.66
CA LYS A 186 -14.64 8.46 -2.89
C LYS A 186 -16.14 8.14 -2.90
N THR A 187 -16.60 7.26 -3.79
CA THR A 187 -18.00 6.79 -3.79
C THR A 187 -18.31 5.80 -2.66
N PHE A 188 -17.28 5.23 -2.02
CA PHE A 188 -17.41 4.30 -0.91
C PHE A 188 -17.29 5.03 0.43
N GLY A 189 -17.89 4.47 1.48
CA GLY A 189 -17.74 5.00 2.85
C GLY A 189 -16.52 4.44 3.58
N LEU A 190 -15.95 3.35 3.07
CA LEU A 190 -14.83 2.65 3.66
C LEU A 190 -13.97 2.01 2.55
N ILE A 191 -12.65 2.21 2.59
CA ILE A 191 -11.72 1.50 1.73
C ILE A 191 -10.85 0.55 2.56
N ARG A 192 -10.84 -0.74 2.19
CA ARG A 192 -10.01 -1.77 2.84
C ARG A 192 -8.70 -1.93 2.10
N LEU A 193 -7.60 -1.85 2.86
CA LEU A 193 -6.22 -1.74 2.36
C LEU A 193 -5.47 -3.07 2.30
N MET A 194 -6.13 -4.18 2.64
CA MET A 194 -5.56 -5.53 2.73
C MET A 194 -4.63 -5.86 1.55
N ASP A 195 -5.11 -5.73 0.31
CA ASP A 195 -4.34 -6.07 -0.89
C ASP A 195 -3.26 -5.03 -1.22
N LEU A 196 -3.46 -3.77 -0.86
CA LEU A 196 -2.42 -2.74 -1.00
C LEU A 196 -1.24 -2.98 -0.05
N PHE A 197 -1.47 -3.61 1.09
CA PHE A 197 -0.42 -3.98 2.05
C PHE A 197 0.17 -5.37 1.81
N ASP A 198 -0.39 -6.16 0.89
CA ASP A 198 -0.03 -7.58 0.67
C ASP A 198 0.05 -8.37 1.99
N VAL A 199 -0.91 -8.12 2.90
CA VAL A 199 -0.79 -8.54 4.31
C VAL A 199 -0.70 -10.06 4.49
N ASN A 200 -1.33 -10.83 3.60
CA ASN A 200 -1.36 -12.30 3.64
C ASN A 200 0.03 -12.92 3.47
N ASN A 201 0.92 -12.26 2.74
CA ASN A 201 2.28 -12.72 2.46
C ASN A 201 3.35 -11.86 3.16
N SER A 202 2.93 -10.91 3.98
CA SER A 202 3.82 -9.92 4.58
C SER A 202 4.69 -10.51 5.67
N ALA A 203 6.01 -10.45 5.47
CA ALA A 203 7.02 -10.82 6.47
C ALA A 203 7.44 -9.63 7.37
N LEU A 204 6.75 -8.49 7.28
CA LEU A 204 7.09 -7.28 8.02
C LEU A 204 7.03 -7.52 9.53
N THR A 205 8.14 -7.25 10.22
CA THR A 205 8.29 -7.49 11.66
C THR A 205 8.59 -6.19 12.41
N ASN A 206 9.60 -5.45 11.94
CA ASN A 206 10.06 -4.21 12.54
C ASN A 206 9.60 -3.00 11.73
N TRP A 207 9.46 -1.84 12.39
CA TRP A 207 9.00 -0.60 11.75
C TRP A 207 9.88 -0.19 10.56
N SER A 208 11.18 -0.47 10.63
CA SER A 208 12.16 -0.19 9.58
C SER A 208 12.02 -1.06 8.34
N ASP A 209 11.30 -2.19 8.42
CA ASP A 209 11.20 -3.14 7.31
C ASP A 209 10.20 -2.68 6.24
N ARG A 210 9.32 -1.75 6.60
CA ARG A 210 8.23 -1.25 5.76
C ARG A 210 8.75 -0.36 4.62
N PRO A 211 8.03 -0.27 3.49
CA PRO A 211 8.34 0.67 2.44
C PRO A 211 8.07 2.11 2.88
N LEU A 212 8.87 3.04 2.37
CA LEU A 212 8.69 4.48 2.53
C LEU A 212 8.15 5.12 1.24
N PRO A 213 7.53 6.31 1.28
CA PRO A 213 7.10 7.03 0.08
C PRO A 213 8.21 7.23 -0.96
N THR A 214 9.46 7.33 -0.49
CA THR A 214 10.66 7.52 -1.33
C THR A 214 11.15 6.25 -2.02
N ALA A 215 10.61 5.07 -1.67
CA ALA A 215 10.92 3.82 -2.36
C ALA A 215 10.55 3.95 -3.85
N PHE A 216 11.41 3.40 -4.70
CA PHE A 216 11.31 3.46 -6.15
C PHE A 216 9.98 2.88 -6.64
N THR A 217 9.51 1.78 -6.07
CA THR A 217 8.22 1.20 -6.44
C THR A 217 7.41 0.82 -5.21
N ALA A 218 6.10 0.61 -5.41
CA ALA A 218 5.17 0.10 -4.42
C ALA A 218 4.55 -1.25 -4.85
N THR A 219 5.24 -2.02 -5.69
CA THR A 219 4.81 -3.34 -6.19
C THR A 219 5.49 -4.52 -5.50
N THR A 220 6.31 -4.27 -4.48
CA THR A 220 7.02 -5.33 -3.74
C THR A 220 6.06 -6.08 -2.81
N SER A 221 6.50 -7.23 -2.30
CA SER A 221 5.75 -8.04 -1.32
C SER A 221 5.56 -7.37 0.05
N ASN A 222 6.09 -6.16 0.23
CA ASN A 222 5.89 -5.37 1.44
C ASN A 222 4.76 -4.33 1.28
N GLY A 223 4.08 -4.32 0.13
CA GLY A 223 2.94 -3.46 -0.17
C GLY A 223 3.33 -2.00 -0.41
N ILE A 224 2.34 -1.11 -0.29
CA ILE A 224 2.53 0.34 -0.36
C ILE A 224 3.01 0.91 0.98
N SER A 225 3.59 2.10 0.97
CA SER A 225 3.94 2.79 2.21
C SER A 225 2.69 3.19 3.00
N TYR A 226 2.81 3.21 4.32
CA TYR A 226 1.71 3.57 5.20
C TYR A 226 1.37 5.06 5.12
N GLU A 227 2.34 5.91 4.81
CA GLU A 227 2.13 7.31 4.46
C GLU A 227 1.33 7.48 3.16
N ASP A 228 1.61 6.68 2.13
CA ASP A 228 0.84 6.69 0.88
C ASP A 228 -0.61 6.24 1.16
N ALA A 229 -0.81 5.24 2.03
CA ALA A 229 -2.15 4.80 2.44
C ALA A 229 -2.95 5.88 3.18
N ILE A 230 -2.30 6.63 4.08
CA ILE A 230 -2.91 7.80 4.74
C ILE A 230 -3.24 8.88 3.71
N THR A 231 -2.33 9.13 2.77
CA THR A 231 -2.57 10.10 1.69
C THR A 231 -3.78 9.69 0.84
N LEU A 232 -3.95 8.39 0.55
CA LEU A 232 -5.10 7.88 -0.20
C LEU A 232 -6.40 8.16 0.55
N ALA A 233 -6.43 7.86 1.86
CA ALA A 233 -7.58 8.13 2.71
C ALA A 233 -7.93 9.62 2.75
N ASN A 234 -6.91 10.48 2.86
CA ASN A 234 -7.07 11.93 2.90
C ASN A 234 -7.56 12.50 1.57
N GLU A 235 -7.00 12.08 0.43
CA GLU A 235 -7.41 12.54 -0.91
C GLU A 235 -8.82 12.05 -1.27
N THR A 236 -9.18 10.82 -0.88
CA THR A 236 -10.52 10.27 -1.07
C THR A 236 -11.53 10.78 -0.03
N ASN A 237 -11.05 11.31 1.09
CA ASN A 237 -11.84 11.64 2.28
C ASN A 237 -12.76 10.47 2.68
N THR A 238 -12.16 9.29 2.85
CA THR A 238 -12.85 8.03 3.11
C THR A 238 -12.21 7.30 4.29
N ASP A 239 -13.03 6.69 5.15
CA ASP A 239 -12.54 5.87 6.26
C ASP A 239 -11.74 4.67 5.72
N VAL A 240 -10.84 4.14 6.52
CA VAL A 240 -9.97 3.01 6.12
C VAL A 240 -10.15 1.79 6.98
N TRP A 241 -10.11 0.61 6.36
CA TRP A 241 -9.91 -0.66 7.04
C TRP A 241 -8.46 -1.10 6.83
N TRP A 242 -7.72 -1.16 7.94
CA TRP A 242 -6.29 -1.34 8.00
C TRP A 242 -5.92 -2.71 8.60
N ASN A 243 -5.24 -3.53 7.80
CA ASN A 243 -4.74 -4.83 8.22
C ASN A 243 -3.31 -4.70 8.77
N ILE A 244 -3.06 -5.27 9.94
CA ILE A 244 -1.73 -5.32 10.58
C ILE A 244 -1.05 -6.65 10.21
N PRO A 245 0.21 -6.64 9.73
CA PRO A 245 0.97 -7.87 9.48
C PRO A 245 1.11 -8.72 10.75
N VAL A 246 1.00 -10.05 10.61
CA VAL A 246 0.98 -10.97 11.77
C VAL A 246 2.28 -10.98 12.58
N ASN A 247 3.42 -10.65 11.96
CA ASN A 247 4.72 -10.56 12.63
C ASN A 247 5.01 -9.19 13.25
N ALA A 248 4.14 -8.19 13.07
CA ALA A 248 4.41 -6.84 13.53
C ALA A 248 4.63 -6.81 15.06
N ASN A 249 5.82 -6.37 15.46
CA ASN A 249 6.18 -6.27 16.87
C ASN A 249 5.51 -5.07 17.55
N ASN A 250 5.57 -4.98 18.88
CA ASN A 250 4.87 -3.92 19.63
C ASN A 250 5.34 -2.51 19.25
N GLN A 251 6.63 -2.34 18.90
CA GLN A 251 7.17 -1.05 18.45
C GLN A 251 6.58 -0.66 17.08
N PHE A 252 6.43 -1.62 16.16
CA PHE A 252 5.76 -1.42 14.89
C PHE A 252 4.34 -0.89 15.11
N ILE A 253 3.55 -1.54 15.97
CA ILE A 253 2.16 -1.15 16.25
C ILE A 253 2.09 0.25 16.88
N THR A 254 2.98 0.54 17.83
CA THR A 254 3.04 1.85 18.49
C THR A 254 3.39 2.95 17.49
N ASN A 255 4.35 2.70 16.61
CA ASN A 255 4.72 3.64 15.55
C ASN A 255 3.63 3.80 14.50
N LEU A 256 2.87 2.75 14.19
CA LEU A 256 1.70 2.84 13.32
C LEU A 256 0.63 3.77 13.93
N ALA A 257 0.31 3.59 15.20
CA ALA A 257 -0.64 4.47 15.90
C ALA A 257 -0.17 5.94 15.91
N ASN A 258 1.13 6.16 16.15
CA ASN A 258 1.76 7.49 16.08
C ASN A 258 1.73 8.08 14.66
N LEU A 259 2.03 7.29 13.63
CA LEU A 259 2.00 7.73 12.23
C LEU A 259 0.59 8.20 11.84
N ILE A 260 -0.43 7.40 12.13
CA ILE A 260 -1.82 7.75 11.84
C ILE A 260 -2.19 9.05 12.55
N LYS A 261 -1.77 9.23 13.81
CA LYS A 261 -2.17 10.37 14.65
C LYS A 261 -1.40 11.66 14.38
N TYR A 262 -0.10 11.57 14.10
CA TYR A 262 0.82 12.71 14.09
C TYR A 262 1.64 12.86 12.81
N GLY A 263 1.60 11.88 11.90
CA GLY A 263 2.39 11.86 10.67
C GLY A 263 3.82 11.38 10.91
N SER A 264 4.68 11.57 9.91
CA SER A 264 6.11 11.20 9.98
C SER A 264 7.03 12.23 9.34
N ASP A 265 8.30 12.15 9.72
CA ASP A 265 9.38 12.88 9.03
C ASP A 265 9.67 12.27 7.64
N ALA A 266 10.56 12.92 6.87
CA ALA A 266 10.90 12.49 5.52
C ALA A 266 11.60 11.11 5.47
N ASN A 267 12.10 10.62 6.61
CA ASN A 267 12.74 9.32 6.76
C ASN A 267 11.77 8.24 7.26
N GLY A 268 10.49 8.57 7.45
CA GLY A 268 9.47 7.63 7.93
C GLY A 268 9.47 7.41 9.45
N ASN A 269 10.13 8.26 10.23
CA ASN A 269 10.00 8.22 11.68
C ASN A 269 8.68 8.87 12.08
N ALA A 270 7.80 8.08 12.72
CA ALA A 270 6.53 8.60 13.22
C ALA A 270 6.77 9.62 14.34
N TYR A 271 6.07 10.74 14.28
CA TYR A 271 6.11 11.72 15.38
C TYR A 271 5.31 11.21 16.58
N THR A 272 5.68 11.63 17.79
CA THR A 272 4.97 11.29 19.03
C THR A 272 4.08 12.43 19.55
N SER A 273 4.02 13.53 18.81
CA SER A 273 3.23 14.72 19.11
C SER A 273 2.88 15.46 17.82
N THR A 274 1.85 16.31 17.87
CA THR A 274 1.39 17.10 16.72
C THR A 274 2.51 17.97 16.17
N GLN A 275 2.65 17.95 14.84
CA GLN A 275 3.58 18.81 14.10
C GLN A 275 2.81 19.85 13.29
N ALA A 276 3.36 21.06 13.17
CA ALA A 276 2.75 22.11 12.35
C ALA A 276 2.86 21.83 10.84
N ASN A 277 4.00 21.29 10.41
CA ASN A 277 4.29 20.98 9.01
C ASN A 277 5.02 19.62 8.93
N PRO A 278 4.32 18.50 9.20
CA PRO A 278 4.92 17.18 9.06
C PRO A 278 5.32 16.93 7.60
N ALA A 279 6.41 16.21 7.36
CA ALA A 279 6.84 15.87 6.00
C ALA A 279 5.82 14.95 5.32
N ASN A 280 5.28 13.99 6.08
CA ASN A 280 4.12 13.18 5.68
C ASN A 280 3.00 13.42 6.68
N ALA A 281 1.85 13.89 6.19
CA ALA A 281 0.72 14.28 7.04
C ALA A 281 0.11 13.10 7.80
N PRO A 282 -0.45 13.33 9.00
CA PRO A 282 -1.31 12.34 9.67
C PRO A 282 -2.59 12.09 8.87
N LEU A 283 -3.35 11.09 9.31
CA LEU A 283 -4.72 10.92 8.86
C LEU A 283 -5.56 12.14 9.26
N ASN A 284 -6.42 12.60 8.35
CA ASN A 284 -7.40 13.64 8.63
C ASN A 284 -8.25 13.23 9.84
N SER A 285 -8.35 14.10 10.85
CA SER A 285 -9.03 13.81 12.11
C SER A 285 -10.52 13.54 11.98
N ASN A 286 -11.14 13.83 10.82
CA ASN A 286 -12.53 13.49 10.56
C ASN A 286 -12.73 12.05 10.07
N LEU A 287 -11.64 11.35 9.71
CA LEU A 287 -11.68 9.99 9.20
C LEU A 287 -11.43 8.98 10.31
N LYS A 288 -11.97 7.78 10.11
CA LYS A 288 -11.83 6.64 11.02
C LYS A 288 -10.94 5.56 10.43
N VAL A 289 -10.33 4.79 11.33
CA VAL A 289 -9.53 3.61 11.01
C VAL A 289 -10.14 2.39 11.70
N HIS A 290 -10.42 1.35 10.93
CA HIS A 290 -10.83 0.04 11.41
C HIS A 290 -9.63 -0.90 11.37
N ILE A 291 -9.09 -1.26 12.53
CA ILE A 291 -7.89 -2.08 12.67
C ILE A 291 -8.25 -3.57 12.72
N GLU A 292 -7.65 -4.37 11.85
CA GLU A 292 -7.72 -5.84 11.84
C GLU A 292 -6.32 -6.43 12.03
N PHE A 293 -6.18 -7.48 12.83
CA PHE A 293 -4.94 -8.24 12.96
C PHE A 293 -4.90 -9.34 11.89
N GLY A 294 -3.93 -9.26 10.98
CA GLY A 294 -3.83 -10.16 9.83
C GLY A 294 -4.99 -10.01 8.85
N ASN A 295 -5.36 -11.11 8.22
CA ASN A 295 -6.56 -11.27 7.39
C ASN A 295 -6.94 -12.75 7.40
N GLU A 296 -8.21 -13.06 7.66
CA GLU A 296 -8.77 -14.42 7.56
C GLU A 296 -7.90 -15.51 8.20
N LEU A 297 -7.34 -15.23 9.39
CA LEU A 297 -6.35 -16.10 10.04
C LEU A 297 -6.88 -17.51 10.35
N PHE A 298 -8.19 -17.69 10.30
CA PHE A 298 -8.90 -18.97 10.41
C PHE A 298 -8.86 -19.84 9.14
N THR A 299 -8.32 -19.33 8.03
CA THR A 299 -8.27 -20.05 6.74
C THR A 299 -6.85 -20.52 6.46
N PRO A 300 -6.57 -21.83 6.37
CA PRO A 300 -5.22 -22.29 6.14
C PRO A 300 -4.72 -21.95 4.73
N GLY A 301 -3.39 -21.78 4.58
CA GLY A 301 -2.73 -21.77 3.27
C GLY A 301 -2.01 -20.48 2.89
N THR A 302 -1.99 -19.46 3.75
CA THR A 302 -1.15 -18.26 3.55
C THR A 302 0.04 -18.24 4.50
N TYR A 303 1.02 -17.39 4.22
CA TYR A 303 2.10 -17.14 5.16
C TYR A 303 1.54 -16.63 6.50
N ALA A 304 0.62 -15.65 6.45
CA ALA A 304 0.03 -15.05 7.64
C ALA A 304 -0.68 -16.09 8.53
N THR A 305 -1.45 -17.00 7.94
CA THR A 305 -2.19 -18.03 8.69
C THR A 305 -1.25 -19.03 9.33
N ASN A 306 -0.24 -19.51 8.60
CA ASN A 306 0.76 -20.44 9.13
C ASN A 306 1.56 -19.82 10.29
N THR A 307 1.91 -18.54 10.18
CA THR A 307 2.60 -17.81 11.24
C THR A 307 1.71 -17.64 12.47
N ASN A 308 0.44 -17.29 12.30
CA ASN A 308 -0.52 -17.19 13.41
C ASN A 308 -0.73 -18.56 14.09
N ASP A 309 -0.86 -19.64 13.33
CA ASP A 309 -1.00 -20.99 13.87
C ASP A 309 0.19 -21.43 14.70
N ALA A 310 1.41 -21.08 14.25
CA ALA A 310 2.63 -21.35 14.99
C ALA A 310 2.71 -20.53 16.29
N ALA A 311 2.32 -19.26 16.24
CA ALA A 311 2.24 -18.39 17.43
C ALA A 311 1.21 -18.93 18.44
N ALA A 312 0.05 -19.36 17.94
CA ALA A 312 -1.02 -19.94 18.75
C ALA A 312 -0.57 -21.20 19.49
N GLN A 313 0.17 -22.10 18.83
CA GLN A 313 0.74 -23.31 19.45
C GLN A 313 1.80 -22.98 20.51
N ALA A 314 2.53 -21.88 20.35
CA ALA A 314 3.59 -21.46 21.26
C ALA A 314 3.10 -20.59 22.43
N ASN A 315 1.86 -20.09 22.38
CA ASN A 315 1.36 -19.13 23.36
C ASN A 315 0.80 -19.85 24.61
N PRO A 316 1.46 -19.74 25.78
CA PRO A 316 1.04 -20.43 27.00
C PRO A 316 -0.22 -19.84 27.65
N TYR A 317 -0.70 -18.70 27.17
CA TYR A 317 -1.91 -18.04 27.68
C TYR A 317 -3.19 -18.52 26.99
N LEU A 318 -3.09 -19.33 25.93
CA LEU A 318 -4.24 -19.86 25.21
C LEU A 318 -4.66 -21.22 25.77
N ASP A 319 -5.96 -21.52 25.67
CA ASP A 319 -6.50 -22.80 26.10
C ASP A 319 -6.51 -23.77 24.91
N SER A 320 -5.49 -24.63 24.84
CA SER A 320 -5.37 -25.67 23.81
C SER A 320 -6.40 -26.79 23.93
N THR A 321 -7.21 -26.81 24.99
CA THR A 321 -8.34 -27.76 25.11
C THR A 321 -9.58 -27.27 24.38
N LEU A 322 -9.66 -25.98 24.04
CA LEU A 322 -10.73 -25.39 23.26
C LEU A 322 -10.41 -25.42 21.76
N PRO A 323 -11.42 -25.52 20.88
CA PRO A 323 -11.20 -25.40 19.43
C PRO A 323 -10.71 -23.99 19.05
N ASN A 324 -10.24 -23.85 17.80
CA ASN A 324 -9.92 -22.55 17.17
C ASN A 324 -8.80 -21.78 17.91
N LEU A 325 -7.69 -22.46 18.20
CA LEU A 325 -6.55 -21.90 18.93
C LEU A 325 -5.93 -20.69 18.21
N ASP A 326 -5.90 -20.73 16.89
CA ASP A 326 -5.54 -19.67 15.96
C ASP A 326 -6.48 -18.45 16.07
N GLY A 327 -7.78 -18.67 16.24
CA GLY A 327 -8.75 -17.63 16.55
C GLY A 327 -8.55 -17.01 17.94
N GLN A 328 -8.18 -17.81 18.93
CA GLN A 328 -7.81 -17.32 20.27
C GLN A 328 -6.55 -16.43 20.19
N GLU A 329 -5.52 -16.85 19.47
CA GLU A 329 -4.31 -16.04 19.24
C GLU A 329 -4.63 -14.72 18.54
N SER A 330 -5.48 -14.77 17.51
CA SER A 330 -5.90 -13.58 16.78
C SER A 330 -6.59 -12.56 17.71
N LEU A 331 -7.45 -13.02 18.61
CA LEU A 331 -8.12 -12.16 19.60
C LEU A 331 -7.14 -11.65 20.66
N PHE A 332 -6.23 -12.51 21.14
CA PHE A 332 -5.18 -12.16 22.09
C PHE A 332 -4.29 -11.04 21.53
N ARG A 333 -3.82 -11.18 20.30
CA ARG A 333 -3.01 -10.16 19.60
C ARG A 333 -3.80 -8.90 19.33
N LEU A 334 -5.06 -9.00 18.90
CA LEU A 334 -5.92 -7.82 18.70
C LEU A 334 -6.11 -7.03 20.00
N ARG A 335 -6.23 -7.72 21.14
CA ARG A 335 -6.28 -7.05 22.45
C ARG A 335 -4.98 -6.29 22.76
N GLN A 336 -3.81 -6.90 22.51
CA GLN A 336 -2.54 -6.20 22.71
C GLN A 336 -2.39 -4.98 21.79
N ILE A 337 -2.85 -5.10 20.54
CA ILE A 337 -2.89 -3.98 19.59
C ILE A 337 -3.80 -2.86 20.12
N TYR A 338 -4.97 -3.20 20.66
CA TYR A 338 -5.87 -2.24 21.30
C TYR A 338 -5.17 -1.47 22.42
N ASP A 339 -4.44 -2.15 23.32
CA ASP A 339 -3.77 -1.51 24.44
C ASP A 339 -2.63 -0.57 23.96
N LEU A 340 -1.89 -0.97 22.91
CA LEU A 340 -0.84 -0.13 22.30
C LEU A 340 -1.44 1.13 21.64
N PHE A 341 -2.52 1.00 20.86
CA PHE A 341 -3.23 2.15 20.31
C PHE A 341 -3.83 3.04 21.40
N SER A 342 -4.36 2.45 22.47
CA SER A 342 -4.89 3.18 23.64
C SER A 342 -3.82 4.03 24.31
N SER A 343 -2.57 3.55 24.37
CA SER A 343 -1.46 4.32 24.94
C SER A 343 -1.14 5.61 24.16
N VAL A 344 -1.41 5.63 22.84
CA VAL A 344 -1.17 6.78 21.97
C VAL A 344 -2.39 7.71 21.88
N TYR A 345 -3.61 7.15 21.75
CA TYR A 345 -4.83 7.93 21.57
C TYR A 345 -5.47 8.38 22.88
N THR A 346 -5.20 7.68 23.99
CA THR A 346 -5.77 7.94 25.31
C THR A 346 -7.31 8.04 25.22
N THR A 347 -7.91 9.18 25.57
CA THR A 347 -9.36 9.39 25.57
C THR A 347 -9.98 9.55 24.18
N SER A 348 -9.19 9.73 23.12
CA SER A 348 -9.66 9.95 21.75
C SER A 348 -9.74 8.68 20.89
N LEU A 349 -9.47 7.50 21.48
CA LEU A 349 -9.36 6.26 20.71
C LEU A 349 -10.67 5.90 20.01
N SER A 350 -11.77 5.79 20.75
CA SER A 350 -13.05 5.27 20.23
C SER A 350 -13.73 6.20 19.22
N SER A 351 -13.35 7.49 19.15
CA SER A 351 -13.87 8.41 18.15
C SER A 351 -13.19 8.25 16.78
N HIS A 352 -12.00 7.64 16.73
CA HIS A 352 -11.19 7.56 15.50
C HIS A 352 -10.79 6.13 15.12
N ILE A 353 -10.65 5.22 16.09
CA ILE A 353 -10.14 3.86 15.89
C ILE A 353 -11.19 2.84 16.32
N GLY A 354 -11.64 2.03 15.38
CA GLY A 354 -12.39 0.80 15.61
C GLY A 354 -11.49 -0.42 15.49
N PHE A 355 -11.84 -1.52 16.15
CA PHE A 355 -11.13 -2.79 16.04
C PHE A 355 -12.08 -3.83 15.46
N VAL A 356 -11.59 -4.58 14.48
CA VAL A 356 -12.32 -5.62 13.77
C VAL A 356 -11.66 -6.95 14.09
N TRP A 357 -12.45 -7.87 14.61
CA TRP A 357 -12.04 -9.25 14.79
C TRP A 357 -12.76 -10.12 13.77
N THR A 358 -11.98 -10.91 13.03
CA THR A 358 -12.47 -11.84 12.01
C THR A 358 -12.16 -13.26 12.48
N GLY A 359 -13.10 -13.89 13.17
CA GLY A 359 -12.97 -15.27 13.66
C GLY A 359 -14.34 -15.96 13.76
N TYR A 360 -14.33 -17.29 13.85
CA TYR A 360 -15.57 -18.07 14.03
C TYR A 360 -16.14 -17.85 15.45
N PHE A 361 -17.35 -17.30 15.53
CA PHE A 361 -18.07 -17.11 16.80
C PHE A 361 -18.53 -18.44 17.43
N ASP A 362 -18.85 -19.44 16.61
CA ASP A 362 -19.46 -20.70 17.05
C ASP A 362 -18.50 -21.61 17.84
N SER A 363 -17.20 -21.33 17.83
CA SER A 363 -16.19 -22.04 18.61
C SER A 363 -15.90 -21.41 19.98
N LEU A 364 -16.43 -20.21 20.25
CA LEU A 364 -16.34 -19.54 21.55
C LEU A 364 -17.51 -19.86 22.49
N SER A 365 -18.46 -20.72 22.07
CA SER A 365 -19.61 -21.12 22.89
C SER A 365 -19.23 -22.17 23.97
N GLY A 366 -18.22 -21.86 24.78
CA GLY A 366 -18.31 -22.18 26.20
C GLY A 366 -19.29 -21.19 26.83
N SER A 367 -20.07 -21.62 27.83
CA SER A 367 -21.10 -20.83 28.51
C SER A 367 -20.74 -19.34 28.66
N PRO A 368 -21.65 -18.37 28.44
CA PRO A 368 -21.39 -16.94 28.61
C PRO A 368 -21.12 -16.64 30.09
N GLY A 369 -19.88 -16.84 30.49
CA GLY A 369 -19.39 -16.73 31.83
C GLY A 369 -17.88 -16.80 31.78
N THR A 370 -17.24 -15.70 32.14
CA THR A 370 -15.79 -15.54 32.35
C THR A 370 -14.86 -15.58 31.13
N LEU A 371 -15.04 -14.65 30.19
CA LEU A 371 -13.90 -13.77 29.87
C LEU A 371 -13.87 -12.68 30.94
N THR A 372 -13.33 -13.01 32.12
CA THR A 372 -13.12 -11.99 33.14
C THR A 372 -12.03 -11.05 32.65
N THR A 373 -12.27 -9.76 32.78
CA THR A 373 -11.32 -8.67 32.50
C THR A 373 -10.03 -8.71 33.34
N ASN A 374 -9.77 -9.81 34.05
CA ASN A 374 -8.76 -9.94 35.09
C ASN A 374 -7.72 -11.05 34.83
N ALA A 375 -7.66 -11.64 33.63
CA ALA A 375 -6.71 -12.73 33.32
C ALA A 375 -5.53 -12.33 32.41
N ILE A 376 -5.27 -11.04 32.20
CA ILE A 376 -4.03 -10.57 31.56
C ILE A 376 -3.34 -9.61 32.53
N THR A 377 -2.69 -10.17 33.55
CA THR A 377 -1.65 -9.47 34.30
C THR A 377 -0.38 -9.50 33.47
N TYR A 378 0.05 -8.34 32.98
CA TYR A 378 1.37 -8.14 32.40
C TYR A 378 2.43 -8.27 33.49
N SER A 379 3.41 -9.17 33.29
CA SER A 379 4.70 -9.12 33.98
C SER A 379 5.70 -8.29 33.19
#